data_AF-A0A8C0HQS9-F1
#
_entry.id   AF-A0A8C0HQS9-F1
#
_cell.length_a   1.000
_cell.length_b   1.000
_cell.length_c   1.000
_cell.angle_alpha   90.00
_cell.angle_beta   90.00
_cell.angle_gamma   90.00
#
_symmetry.space_group_name_H-M   'P 1'
#
loop_
_entity.id
_entity.type
_entity.pdbx_description
1 polymer ?
#
loop_
_entity_poly.entity_id
_entity_poly.type
_entity_poly.pdbx_seq_one_letter_code
_entity_poly.pdbx_strand_id
1 'polypeptide(L)'
;PKDDEDEEEEDEEEEIDDSERRRNHNILERQRRNDLRSSFLTLRDHVPELVKNEKAAKVVILKKATEYVHSLQAEDLLQDYQTTMDCLCFSS
;
A
#
# COMPACT_ATOMS: atom_id res chain seq x y z
N PRO A 1 45.84 30.70 14.86
CA PRO A 1 44.70 31.34 15.55
C PRO A 1 43.56 31.80 14.64
N LYS A 2 43.79 32.07 13.34
CA LYS A 2 42.69 32.26 12.38
C LYS A 2 42.37 30.98 11.61
N ASP A 3 43.39 30.18 11.32
CA ASP A 3 43.23 28.90 10.63
C ASP A 3 42.48 27.85 11.48
N ASP A 4 42.47 28.00 12.82
CA ASP A 4 41.78 27.09 13.74
C ASP A 4 40.26 27.42 13.86
N GLU A 5 39.86 28.68 13.64
CA GLU A 5 38.45 29.10 13.70
C GLU A 5 37.71 28.75 12.39
N ASP A 6 38.41 28.81 11.26
CA ASP A 6 37.87 28.44 9.95
C ASP A 6 37.66 26.91 9.82
N GLU A 7 38.51 26.07 10.44
CA GLU A 7 38.32 24.61 10.49
C GLU A 7 37.13 24.22 11.40
N GLU A 8 36.93 24.89 12.54
CA GLU A 8 35.78 24.63 13.42
C GLU A 8 34.44 24.99 12.77
N GLU A 9 34.38 26.06 11.96
CA GLU A 9 33.16 26.43 11.22
C GLU A 9 32.84 25.45 10.07
N GLU A 10 33.85 24.92 9.36
CA GLU A 10 33.64 23.90 8.31
C GLU A 10 33.11 22.58 8.89
N ASP A 11 33.65 22.12 10.03
CA ASP A 11 33.19 20.91 10.72
C ASP A 11 31.73 21.06 11.23
N GLU A 12 31.35 22.25 11.71
CA GLU A 12 29.97 22.54 12.10
C GLU A 12 29.00 22.56 10.90
N GLU A 13 29.41 23.09 9.75
CA GLU A 13 28.60 23.06 8.52
C GLU A 13 28.37 21.63 8.01
N GLU A 14 29.39 20.77 8.03
CA GLU A 14 29.26 19.36 7.64
C GLU A 14 28.30 18.59 8.56
N GLU A 15 28.39 18.79 9.89
CA GLU A 15 27.48 18.20 10.87
C GLU A 15 26.02 18.62 10.65
N ILE A 16 25.79 19.89 10.27
CA ILE A 16 24.46 20.42 9.93
C ILE A 16 23.92 19.78 8.65
N ASP A 17 24.71 19.69 7.57
CA ASP A 17 24.29 19.03 6.32
C ASP A 17 23.93 17.55 6.57
N ASP A 18 24.75 16.82 7.33
CA ASP A 18 24.47 15.43 7.66
C ASP A 18 23.21 15.26 8.53
N SER A 19 22.96 16.20 9.44
CA SER A 19 21.73 16.25 10.23
C SER A 19 20.50 16.50 9.35
N GLU A 20 20.59 17.42 8.40
CA GLU A 20 19.52 17.71 7.44
C GLU A 20 19.25 16.52 6.52
N ARG A 21 20.29 15.87 5.99
CA ARG A 21 20.16 14.64 5.19
C ARG A 21 19.45 13.54 5.96
N ARG A 22 19.86 13.29 7.21
CA ARG A 22 19.19 12.32 8.10
C ARG A 22 17.74 12.69 8.35
N ARG A 23 17.44 13.97 8.58
CA ARG A 23 16.07 14.46 8.77
C ARG A 23 15.22 14.23 7.53
N ASN A 24 15.70 14.62 6.36
CA ASN A 24 15.01 14.47 5.08
C ASN A 24 14.73 12.99 4.77
N HIS A 25 15.72 12.11 4.98
CA HIS A 25 15.54 10.67 4.83
C HIS A 25 14.41 10.12 5.71
N ASN A 26 14.37 10.52 6.99
CA ASN A 26 13.33 10.09 7.93
C ASN A 26 11.93 10.59 7.55
N ILE A 27 11.82 11.79 6.99
CA ILE A 27 10.56 12.36 6.50
C ILE A 27 10.05 11.53 5.31
N LEU A 28 10.90 11.30 4.31
CA LEU A 28 10.54 10.55 3.11
C LEU A 28 10.12 9.11 3.44
N GLU A 29 10.85 8.44 4.31
CA GLU A 29 10.51 7.07 4.69
C GLU A 29 9.22 7.02 5.55
N ARG A 30 8.94 8.04 6.37
CA ARG A 30 7.64 8.16 7.05
C ARG A 30 6.50 8.33 6.04
N GLN A 31 6.67 9.18 5.04
CA GLN A 31 5.69 9.38 3.98
C GLN A 31 5.43 8.07 3.23
N ARG A 32 6.49 7.38 2.78
CA ARG A 32 6.38 6.06 2.13
C ARG A 32 5.61 5.05 2.98
N ARG A 33 5.87 4.98 4.30
CA ARG A 33 5.13 4.09 5.20
C ARG A 33 3.66 4.48 5.35
N ASN A 34 3.35 5.77 5.36
CA ASN A 34 1.98 6.27 5.42
C ASN A 34 1.23 5.93 4.13
N ASP A 35 1.83 6.15 2.97
CA ASP A 35 1.24 5.81 1.67
C ASP A 35 0.96 4.31 1.58
N LEU A 36 1.93 3.48 1.99
CA LEU A 36 1.75 2.03 2.06
C LEU A 36 0.61 1.65 3.01
N ARG A 37 0.52 2.29 4.18
CA ARG A 37 -0.57 2.05 5.14
C ARG A 37 -1.91 2.41 4.52
N SER A 38 -2.02 3.56 3.86
CA SER A 38 -3.24 3.97 3.16
C SER A 38 -3.65 2.97 2.09
N SER A 39 -2.71 2.48 1.27
CA SER A 39 -2.99 1.44 0.27
C SER A 39 -3.55 0.15 0.90
N PHE A 40 -3.03 -0.27 2.05
CA PHE A 40 -3.58 -1.42 2.79
C PHE A 40 -5.00 -1.18 3.32
N LEU A 41 -5.28 0.04 3.81
CA LEU A 41 -6.62 0.40 4.29
C LEU A 41 -7.61 0.45 3.13
N THR A 42 -7.25 1.08 2.01
CA THR A 42 -8.05 1.08 0.79
C THR A 42 -8.33 -0.34 0.31
N LEU A 43 -7.31 -1.21 0.26
CA LEU A 43 -7.50 -2.61 -0.14
C LEU A 43 -8.47 -3.34 0.80
N ARG A 44 -8.31 -3.17 2.12
CA ARG A 44 -9.21 -3.76 3.12
C ARG A 44 -10.67 -3.36 2.87
N ASP A 45 -10.91 -2.09 2.55
CA ASP A 45 -12.26 -1.56 2.35
C ASP A 45 -12.96 -2.12 1.10
N HIS A 46 -12.19 -2.67 0.16
CA HIS A 46 -12.73 -3.39 -1.01
C HIS A 46 -12.98 -4.88 -0.77
N VAL A 47 -12.55 -5.43 0.37
CA VAL A 47 -12.73 -6.86 0.71
C VAL A 47 -13.93 -6.99 1.66
N PRO A 48 -15.08 -7.53 1.23
CA PRO A 48 -16.33 -7.53 2.01
C PRO A 48 -16.20 -8.10 3.42
N GLU A 49 -15.41 -9.15 3.60
CA GLU A 49 -15.17 -9.79 4.91
C GLU A 49 -14.38 -8.90 5.89
N LEU A 50 -13.61 -7.94 5.38
CA LEU A 50 -12.68 -7.13 6.17
C LEU A 50 -13.11 -5.70 6.39
N VAL A 51 -14.13 -5.19 5.67
CA VAL A 51 -14.64 -3.82 5.81
C VAL A 51 -14.99 -3.47 7.25
N LYS A 52 -15.56 -4.43 8.00
CA LYS A 52 -15.94 -4.24 9.42
C LYS A 52 -14.80 -4.48 10.41
N ASN A 53 -13.66 -4.98 9.96
CA ASN A 53 -12.52 -5.31 10.81
C ASN A 53 -11.39 -4.30 10.64
N GLU A 54 -11.46 -3.20 11.39
CA GLU A 54 -10.50 -2.11 11.27
C GLU A 54 -9.06 -2.51 11.62
N LYS A 55 -8.89 -3.55 12.45
CA LYS A 55 -7.60 -4.03 12.96
C LYS A 55 -7.08 -5.27 12.23
N ALA A 56 -7.60 -5.56 11.03
CA ALA A 56 -7.13 -6.67 10.21
C ALA A 56 -5.61 -6.58 9.96
N ALA A 57 -4.90 -7.69 10.19
CA ALA A 57 -3.46 -7.75 9.97
C ALA A 57 -3.13 -7.68 8.46
N LYS A 58 -1.97 -7.10 8.09
CA LYS A 58 -1.55 -6.96 6.68
C LYS A 58 -1.61 -8.28 5.90
N VAL A 59 -1.10 -9.36 6.49
CA VAL A 59 -1.13 -10.69 5.87
C VAL A 59 -2.55 -11.22 5.65
N VAL A 60 -3.49 -10.88 6.55
CA VAL A 60 -4.89 -11.26 6.41
C VAL A 60 -5.55 -10.47 5.29
N ILE A 61 -5.26 -9.17 5.19
CA ILE A 61 -5.74 -8.31 4.08
C ILE A 61 -5.30 -8.90 2.74
N LEU A 62 -4.02 -9.26 2.59
CA LEU A 62 -3.51 -9.84 1.35
C LEU A 62 -4.19 -11.18 1.02
N LYS A 63 -4.25 -12.11 1.97
CA LYS A 63 -4.85 -13.43 1.76
C LYS A 63 -6.33 -13.31 1.35
N LYS A 64 -7.09 -12.51 2.08
CA LYS A 64 -8.52 -12.31 1.82
C LYS A 64 -8.79 -11.56 0.52
N ALA A 65 -7.95 -10.59 0.15
CA ALA A 65 -8.05 -9.95 -1.16
C ALA A 65 -7.83 -10.95 -2.29
N THR A 66 -6.82 -11.83 -2.19
CA THR A 66 -6.56 -12.87 -3.19
C THR A 66 -7.72 -13.86 -3.27
N GLU A 67 -8.22 -14.35 -2.13
CA GLU A 67 -9.40 -15.22 -2.07
C GLU A 67 -10.62 -14.57 -2.74
N TYR A 68 -10.84 -13.27 -2.47
CA TYR A 68 -11.95 -12.53 -3.04
C TYR A 68 -11.86 -12.34 -4.56
N VAL A 69 -10.66 -12.09 -5.10
CA VAL A 69 -10.47 -12.03 -6.55
C VAL A 69 -10.79 -13.39 -7.19
N HIS A 70 -10.35 -14.49 -6.59
CA HIS A 70 -10.66 -15.83 -7.11
C HIS A 70 -12.15 -16.15 -7.06
N SER A 71 -12.86 -15.72 -6.01
CA SER A 71 -14.32 -15.93 -5.95
C SER A 71 -15.05 -15.13 -7.02
N LEU A 72 -14.66 -13.87 -7.25
CA LEU A 72 -15.25 -13.04 -8.31
C LEU A 72 -15.04 -13.67 -9.70
N GLN A 73 -13.83 -14.17 -9.98
CA GLN A 73 -13.55 -14.86 -11.24
C GLN A 73 -14.39 -16.12 -11.43
N ALA A 74 -14.62 -16.88 -10.37
CA ALA A 74 -15.47 -18.06 -10.43
C ALA A 74 -16.95 -17.68 -10.65
N GLU A 75 -17.42 -16.61 -10.00
CA GLU A 75 -18.78 -16.07 -10.17
C GLU A 75 -19.00 -15.59 -11.61
N ASP A 76 -18.06 -14.81 -12.18
CA ASP A 76 -18.11 -14.36 -13.58
C ASP A 76 -18.23 -15.55 -14.54
N LEU A 77 -17.42 -16.60 -14.36
CA LEU A 77 -17.47 -17.80 -15.20
C LEU A 77 -18.80 -18.55 -15.11
N LEU A 78 -19.38 -18.65 -13.91
CA LEU A 78 -20.69 -19.27 -13.71
C LEU A 78 -21.80 -18.43 -14.33
N GLN A 79 -21.70 -17.10 -14.21
CA GLN A 79 -22.63 -16.16 -14.81
C GLN A 79 -22.56 -16.21 -16.35
N ASP A 80 -21.37 -16.31 -16.93
CA ASP A 80 -21.18 -16.48 -18.37
C ASP A 80 -21.80 -17.78 -18.86
N TYR A 81 -21.58 -18.88 -18.13
CA TYR A 81 -22.23 -20.16 -18.45
C TYR A 81 -23.76 -20.03 -18.39
N GLN A 82 -24.30 -19.45 -17.32
CA GLN A 82 -25.74 -19.25 -17.19
C GLN A 82 -26.31 -18.40 -18.33
N THR A 83 -25.64 -17.28 -18.66
CA THR A 83 -26.04 -16.40 -19.75
C THR A 83 -26.04 -17.12 -21.10
N THR A 84 -25.04 -17.96 -21.36
CA THR A 84 -24.99 -18.77 -22.59
C THR A 84 -26.13 -19.79 -22.67
N MET A 85 -26.46 -20.44 -21.54
CA MET A 85 -27.58 -21.38 -21.46
C MET A 85 -28.92 -20.67 -21.68
N ASP A 86 -29.11 -19.49 -21.08
CA ASP A 86 -30.33 -18.70 -21.25
C ASP A 86 -30.53 -18.28 -22.71
N CYS A 87 -29.47 -17.81 -23.39
CA CYS A 87 -29.52 -17.48 -24.82
C CYS A 87 -29.89 -18.67 -25.72
N LEU A 88 -29.41 -19.87 -25.38
CA LEU A 88 -29.72 -21.10 -26.12
C LEU A 88 -31.18 -21.54 -25.90
N CYS A 89 -31.69 -21.43 -24.68
CA CYS A 89 -33.09 -21.73 -24.35
C CYS A 89 -34.08 -20.76 -25.01
N PHE A 90 -33.74 -19.48 -25.16
CA PHE A 90 -34.61 -18.49 -25.83
C PHE A 90 -34.60 -18.59 -27.37
N SER A 91 -33.65 -19.35 -27.94
CA SER A 91 -33.52 -19.52 -29.39
C SER A 91 -34.26 -20.76 -29.95
N SER A 92 -34.91 -21.56 -29.11
CA SER A 92 -35.73 -22.73 -29.47
C SER A 92 -37.22 -22.48 -29.26
#